data_AF-A0A1I5XHV3-F1
#
_entry.id   AF-A0A1I5XHV3-F1
#
_cell.length_a   1.000
_cell.length_b   1.000
_cell.length_c   1.000
_cell.angle_alpha   90.00
_cell.angle_beta   90.00
_cell.angle_gamma   90.00
#
_symmetry.space_group_name_H-M   'P 1'
#
loop_
_entity.id
_entity.type
_entity.pdbx_description
1 polymer ?
#
loop_
_entity_poly.entity_id
_entity_poly.type
_entity_poly.pdbx_seq_one_letter_code
_entity_poly.pdbx_strand_id
1 'polypeptide(L)'
;MSNTTAPERAEPTPLVHWPHSGIDASTTLEVRNYKELPHADGYTFTADILHPQLGHIGSLSHEGDRRGTQFVPSDPDRFGWHEMRAYVKQCREDGLPLSEEAVLFDAVLYEQKTAQMVDAMRRNNTTLVREFVEFSSGAAIRGDVTELHRIAIMREDRELRAEILDESPSTRRASGGDWQIYNGREWKPLLVPHTLTQDEIAGKLGTIGAAFWKQEATVDGLHVNGVHQHDRHPYYVLASDELPVNHRAWCTCRIDPRAPLTRFEYWCELGLIASGQVHPLERCRRLVTID
;
A
#
# COMPACT_ATOMS: atom_id res chain seq x y z
N MET A 1 -18.21 0.36 -55.23
CA MET A 1 -18.56 -0.17 -53.90
C MET A 1 -17.32 0.00 -53.03
N SER A 2 -17.28 1.04 -52.21
CA SER A 2 -16.14 1.33 -51.33
C SER A 2 -16.35 0.61 -50.02
N ASN A 3 -15.51 -0.38 -49.72
CA ASN A 3 -15.45 -1.01 -48.41
C ASN A 3 -14.76 -0.04 -47.44
N THR A 4 -15.56 0.63 -46.63
CA THR A 4 -15.09 1.36 -45.45
C THR A 4 -14.76 0.33 -44.37
N THR A 5 -13.49 -0.02 -44.24
CA THR A 5 -12.99 -0.79 -43.09
C THR A 5 -13.11 0.11 -41.86
N ALA A 6 -13.94 -0.29 -40.89
CA ALA A 6 -14.05 0.40 -39.61
C ALA A 6 -12.68 0.38 -38.90
N PRO A 7 -12.27 1.48 -38.23
CA PRO A 7 -11.01 1.49 -37.50
C PRO A 7 -11.06 0.44 -36.38
N GLU A 8 -10.06 -0.44 -36.42
CA GLU A 8 -9.73 -1.41 -35.40
C GLU A 8 -9.64 -0.68 -34.05
N ARG A 9 -10.47 -1.06 -33.07
CA ARG A 9 -10.45 -0.46 -31.73
C ARG A 9 -9.09 -0.76 -31.11
N ALA A 10 -8.23 0.25 -31.00
CA ALA A 10 -6.99 0.14 -30.24
C ALA A 10 -7.30 -0.37 -28.83
N GLU A 11 -6.64 -1.46 -28.43
CA GLU A 11 -6.75 -1.97 -27.07
C GLU A 11 -6.30 -0.88 -26.08
N PRO A 12 -7.02 -0.66 -24.97
CA PRO A 12 -6.64 0.34 -23.99
C PRO A 12 -5.26 -0.01 -23.40
N THR A 13 -4.34 0.95 -23.42
CA THR A 13 -3.03 0.82 -22.78
C THR A 13 -3.23 0.42 -21.32
N PRO A 14 -2.58 -0.65 -20.82
CA PRO A 14 -2.70 -1.04 -19.42
C PRO A 14 -2.19 0.09 -18.53
N LEU A 15 -3.01 0.50 -17.56
CA LEU A 15 -2.64 1.51 -16.57
C LEU A 15 -1.88 0.86 -15.42
N VAL A 16 -0.88 1.57 -14.92
CA VAL A 16 -0.09 1.25 -13.73
C VAL A 16 -0.70 1.99 -12.54
N HIS A 17 -1.08 1.23 -11.51
CA HIS A 17 -1.61 1.75 -10.27
C HIS A 17 -0.48 2.21 -9.33
N TRP A 18 -0.62 3.43 -8.80
CA TRP A 18 0.28 4.05 -7.85
C TRP A 18 -0.30 3.87 -6.44
N PRO A 19 0.24 2.94 -5.63
CA PRO A 19 -0.44 2.43 -4.44
C PRO A 19 -0.65 3.48 -3.34
N HIS A 20 0.10 4.58 -3.33
CA HIS A 20 -0.02 5.57 -2.26
C HIS A 20 -1.00 6.68 -2.64
N SER A 21 -0.85 7.24 -3.84
CA SER A 21 -1.68 8.32 -4.37
C SER A 21 -3.02 7.86 -4.95
N GLY A 22 -3.17 6.58 -5.30
CA GLY A 22 -4.38 6.06 -5.96
C GLY A 22 -4.50 6.45 -7.43
N ILE A 23 -3.41 6.91 -8.03
CA ILE A 23 -3.35 7.25 -9.46
C ILE A 23 -3.21 6.00 -10.29
N ASP A 24 -4.03 5.86 -11.33
CA ASP A 24 -3.80 4.95 -12.44
C ASP A 24 -3.31 5.75 -13.64
N ALA A 25 -2.10 5.46 -14.13
CA ALA A 25 -1.48 6.19 -15.24
C ALA A 25 -0.79 5.25 -16.23
N SER A 26 -0.46 5.72 -17.44
CA SER A 26 0.20 4.87 -18.45
C SER A 26 1.62 4.44 -18.05
N THR A 27 2.26 5.18 -17.14
CA THR A 27 3.51 4.79 -16.50
C THR A 27 3.60 5.41 -15.10
N THR A 28 4.61 5.06 -14.31
CA THR A 28 4.98 5.84 -13.11
C THR A 28 5.82 7.05 -13.52
N LEU A 29 5.77 8.11 -12.71
CA LEU A 29 6.72 9.21 -12.75
C LEU A 29 7.54 9.20 -11.46
N GLU A 30 8.84 9.44 -11.55
CA GLU A 30 9.75 9.52 -10.41
C GLU A 30 10.12 10.99 -10.16
N VAL A 31 10.21 11.36 -8.87
CA VAL A 31 10.67 12.69 -8.46
C VAL A 31 12.11 12.60 -7.94
N ARG A 32 12.98 13.50 -8.42
CA ARG A 32 14.36 13.66 -7.93
C ARG A 32 14.66 15.10 -7.54
N ASN A 33 15.79 15.27 -6.85
CA ASN A 33 16.32 16.58 -6.47
C ASN A 33 15.29 17.50 -5.80
N TYR A 34 14.35 16.91 -5.05
CA TYR A 34 13.32 17.64 -4.34
C TYR A 34 13.97 18.57 -3.30
N LYS A 35 13.67 19.86 -3.41
CA LYS A 35 14.10 20.89 -2.46
C LYS A 35 12.89 21.70 -2.05
N GLU A 36 12.61 21.71 -0.75
CA GLU A 36 11.58 22.51 -0.12
C GLU A 36 12.24 23.61 0.73
N LEU A 37 11.72 24.82 0.63
CA LEU A 37 12.13 25.96 1.45
C LEU A 37 10.90 26.56 2.13
N PRO A 38 10.79 26.49 3.46
CA PRO A 38 9.69 27.10 4.20
C PRO A 38 9.83 28.62 4.25
N HIS A 39 8.71 29.32 4.14
CA HIS A 39 8.57 30.78 4.26
C HIS A 39 7.41 31.16 5.20
N ALA A 40 7.25 32.45 5.53
CA ALA A 40 6.21 32.91 6.46
C ALA A 40 4.77 32.62 5.97
N ASP A 41 4.56 32.61 4.65
CA ASP A 41 3.24 32.46 4.02
C ASP A 41 3.02 31.07 3.38
N GLY A 42 3.94 30.12 3.56
CA GLY A 42 3.85 28.80 2.96
C GLY A 42 5.21 28.15 2.69
N TYR A 43 5.32 27.40 1.60
CA TYR A 43 6.56 26.76 1.17
C TYR A 43 6.79 27.01 -0.32
N THR A 44 8.06 27.07 -0.72
CA THR A 44 8.44 26.94 -2.13
C THR A 44 9.10 25.59 -2.33
N PHE A 45 8.93 25.00 -3.50
CA PHE A 45 9.69 23.79 -3.84
C PHE A 45 10.09 23.74 -5.30
N THR A 46 11.12 22.93 -5.55
CA THR A 46 11.53 22.49 -6.89
C THR A 46 11.79 21.00 -6.88
N ALA A 47 11.47 20.33 -7.99
CA ALA A 47 11.68 18.89 -8.12
C ALA A 47 11.85 18.50 -9.58
N ASP A 48 12.73 17.55 -9.90
CA ASP A 48 12.86 17.01 -11.26
C ASP A 48 11.94 15.82 -11.46
N ILE A 49 11.28 15.74 -12.61
CA ILE A 49 10.38 14.66 -13.00
C ILE A 49 11.02 13.78 -14.04
N LEU A 50 11.05 12.48 -13.74
CA LEU A 50 11.61 11.46 -14.60
C LEU A 50 10.51 10.52 -15.10
N HIS A 51 10.50 10.31 -16.41
CA HIS A 51 9.71 9.30 -17.09
C HIS A 51 10.57 8.05 -17.32
N PRO A 52 10.10 6.82 -17.04
CA PRO A 52 10.94 5.62 -17.08
C PRO A 52 11.66 5.37 -18.42
N GLN A 53 11.01 5.70 -19.53
CA GLN A 53 11.58 5.55 -20.88
C GLN A 53 12.26 6.82 -21.41
N LEU A 54 11.85 8.01 -20.95
CA LEU A 54 12.37 9.27 -21.49
C LEU A 54 13.49 9.89 -20.62
N GLY A 55 13.67 9.40 -19.39
CA GLY A 55 14.55 10.02 -18.41
C GLY A 55 13.94 11.33 -17.89
N HIS A 56 14.78 12.33 -17.65
CA HIS A 56 14.32 13.65 -17.20
C HIS A 56 13.45 14.30 -18.27
N ILE A 57 12.19 14.63 -17.91
CA ILE A 57 11.23 15.27 -18.82
C ILE A 57 11.00 16.75 -18.48
N GLY A 58 11.24 17.16 -17.24
CA GLY A 58 11.15 18.55 -16.81
C GLY A 58 11.15 18.66 -15.30
N SER A 59 10.93 19.86 -14.79
CA SER A 59 10.91 20.14 -13.36
C SER A 59 9.55 20.67 -12.92
N LEU A 60 9.15 20.36 -11.69
CA LEU A 60 8.06 21.01 -10.98
C LEU A 60 8.61 22.16 -10.15
N SER A 61 7.85 23.24 -10.09
CA SER A 61 8.13 24.37 -9.20
C SER A 61 6.86 24.92 -8.59
N HIS A 62 6.93 25.27 -7.31
CA HIS A 62 5.90 26.03 -6.61
C HIS A 62 6.56 27.24 -5.95
N GLU A 63 6.10 28.43 -6.32
CA GLU A 63 6.73 29.70 -5.91
C GLU A 63 6.14 30.24 -4.59
N GLY A 64 5.26 29.49 -3.92
CA GLY A 64 4.68 29.86 -2.63
C GLY A 64 3.71 31.04 -2.70
N ASP A 65 3.46 31.58 -3.90
CA ASP A 65 2.32 32.44 -4.16
C ASP A 65 1.06 31.59 -4.37
N ARG A 66 -0.12 32.21 -4.48
CA ARG A 66 -1.39 31.49 -4.71
C ARG A 66 -1.44 30.76 -6.07
N ARG A 67 -0.35 30.65 -6.82
CA ARG A 67 -0.30 29.89 -8.06
C ARG A 67 -0.02 28.42 -7.74
N GLY A 68 -0.76 27.52 -8.37
CA GLY A 68 -0.54 26.08 -8.23
C GLY A 68 0.83 25.63 -8.72
N THR A 69 1.17 24.37 -8.46
CA THR A 69 2.39 23.70 -8.95
C THR A 69 2.51 23.83 -10.48
N GLN A 70 3.65 24.32 -10.96
CA GLN A 70 3.93 24.49 -12.39
C GLN A 70 4.91 23.43 -12.87
N PHE A 71 4.74 22.97 -14.12
CA PHE A 71 5.70 22.11 -14.81
C PHE A 71 6.55 22.95 -15.78
N VAL A 72 7.84 22.67 -15.88
CA VAL A 72 8.73 23.32 -16.84
C VAL A 72 9.43 22.21 -17.63
N PRO A 73 9.11 22.03 -18.93
CA PRO A 73 9.71 20.97 -19.73
C PRO A 73 11.21 21.19 -19.90
N SER A 74 11.98 20.11 -19.80
CA SER A 74 13.44 20.12 -20.04
C SER A 74 13.78 20.18 -21.53
N ASP A 75 12.96 19.54 -22.36
CA ASP A 75 13.04 19.53 -23.82
C ASP A 75 11.60 19.60 -24.38
N PRO A 76 11.13 20.80 -24.77
CA PRO A 76 9.75 21.00 -25.24
C PRO A 76 9.40 20.21 -26.52
N ASP A 77 10.39 19.82 -27.33
CA ASP A 77 10.16 19.06 -28.56
C ASP A 77 9.99 17.56 -28.29
N ARG A 78 10.50 17.08 -27.16
CA ARG A 78 10.45 15.68 -26.75
C ARG A 78 9.31 15.36 -25.79
N PHE A 79 9.11 16.23 -24.79
CA PHE A 79 8.04 16.11 -23.81
C PHE A 79 7.67 17.50 -23.31
N GLY A 80 6.82 18.19 -24.07
CA GLY A 80 6.34 19.52 -23.75
C GLY A 80 5.04 19.52 -22.97
N TRP A 81 4.42 20.70 -22.93
CA TRP A 81 3.11 20.91 -22.30
C TRP A 81 1.99 20.12 -22.96
N HIS A 82 2.08 19.89 -24.27
CA HIS A 82 1.06 19.14 -24.99
C HIS A 82 1.06 17.67 -24.57
N GLU A 83 2.24 17.07 -24.46
CA GLU A 83 2.46 15.70 -24.02
C GLU A 83 2.06 15.53 -22.56
N MET A 84 2.42 16.48 -21.69
CA MET A 84 1.98 16.48 -20.28
C MET A 84 0.44 16.50 -20.18
N ARG A 85 -0.23 17.35 -20.96
CA ARG A 85 -1.71 17.37 -21.00
C ARG A 85 -2.31 16.07 -21.51
N ALA A 86 -1.71 15.48 -22.55
CA ALA A 86 -2.15 14.21 -23.09
C ALA A 86 -1.99 13.09 -22.05
N TYR A 87 -0.89 13.12 -21.30
CA TYR A 87 -0.61 12.22 -20.19
C TYR A 87 -1.65 12.35 -19.07
N VAL A 88 -1.89 13.56 -18.56
CA VAL A 88 -2.89 13.84 -17.51
C VAL A 88 -4.30 13.36 -17.91
N LYS A 89 -4.70 13.54 -19.18
CA LYS A 89 -6.01 13.07 -19.67
C LYS A 89 -6.19 11.55 -19.60
N GLN A 90 -5.09 10.80 -19.65
CA GLN A 90 -5.11 9.34 -19.54
C GLN A 90 -5.13 8.87 -18.08
N CYS A 91 -4.67 9.71 -17.15
CA CYS A 91 -4.63 9.37 -15.74
C CYS A 91 -6.02 9.33 -15.11
N ARG A 92 -6.17 8.49 -14.10
CA ARG A 92 -7.34 8.43 -13.21
C ARG A 92 -6.87 8.53 -11.76
N GLU A 93 -7.66 9.19 -10.92
CA GLU A 93 -7.54 9.10 -9.46
C GLU A 93 -8.78 8.37 -8.96
N ASP A 94 -8.59 7.24 -8.29
CA ASP A 94 -9.70 6.42 -7.77
C ASP A 94 -10.74 6.07 -8.85
N GLY A 95 -10.26 5.79 -10.07
CA GLY A 95 -11.09 5.49 -11.24
C GLY A 95 -11.73 6.71 -11.92
N LEU A 96 -11.62 7.91 -11.36
CA LEU A 96 -12.15 9.16 -11.94
C LEU A 96 -11.10 9.90 -12.78
N PRO A 97 -11.47 10.54 -13.90
CA PRO A 97 -10.55 11.41 -14.65
C PRO A 97 -9.97 12.51 -13.77
N LEU A 98 -8.67 12.74 -13.88
CA LEU A 98 -8.03 13.89 -13.22
C LEU A 98 -8.65 15.20 -13.73
N SER A 99 -8.92 16.11 -12.78
CA SER A 99 -9.48 17.43 -13.05
C SER A 99 -8.47 18.36 -13.73
N GLU A 100 -7.21 18.34 -13.27
CA GLU A 100 -6.15 19.23 -13.74
C GLU A 100 -4.75 18.65 -13.53
N GLU A 101 -3.76 19.27 -14.18
CA GLU A 101 -2.34 18.88 -14.12
C GLU A 101 -1.78 18.98 -12.69
N ALA A 102 -2.23 19.98 -11.92
CA ALA A 102 -1.77 20.21 -10.55
C ALA A 102 -2.04 19.00 -9.63
N VAL A 103 -3.21 18.35 -9.78
CA VAL A 103 -3.56 17.14 -9.02
C VAL A 103 -2.57 16.00 -9.32
N LEU A 104 -2.18 15.82 -10.59
CA LEU A 104 -1.15 14.84 -10.93
C LEU A 104 0.18 15.18 -10.23
N PHE A 105 0.60 16.44 -10.26
CA PHE A 105 1.89 16.87 -9.70
C PHE A 105 1.95 16.63 -8.19
N ASP A 106 0.89 17.01 -7.48
CA ASP A 106 0.77 16.79 -6.04
C ASP A 106 0.74 15.27 -5.74
N ALA A 107 0.05 14.48 -6.57
CA ALA A 107 0.04 13.02 -6.45
C ALA A 107 1.42 12.38 -6.67
N VAL A 108 2.23 12.87 -7.63
CA VAL A 108 3.61 12.36 -7.84
C VAL A 108 4.49 12.63 -6.62
N LEU A 109 4.40 13.83 -6.06
CA LEU A 109 5.14 14.19 -4.86
C LEU A 109 4.71 13.36 -3.65
N TYR A 110 3.39 13.19 -3.46
CA TYR A 110 2.82 12.35 -2.40
C TYR A 110 3.26 10.89 -2.54
N GLU A 111 3.22 10.34 -3.76
CA GLU A 111 3.66 8.98 -4.07
C GLU A 111 5.13 8.78 -3.68
N GLN A 112 6.00 9.68 -4.14
CA GLN A 112 7.44 9.59 -3.85
C GLN A 112 7.75 9.72 -2.35
N LYS A 113 7.12 10.68 -1.66
CA LYS A 113 7.29 10.90 -0.22
C LYS A 113 6.82 9.68 0.57
N THR A 114 5.66 9.13 0.21
CA THR A 114 5.10 7.95 0.89
C THR A 114 5.94 6.70 0.60
N ALA A 115 6.46 6.53 -0.61
CA ALA A 115 7.36 5.42 -0.94
C ALA A 115 8.63 5.46 -0.08
N GLN A 116 9.20 6.64 0.15
CA GLN A 116 10.35 6.81 1.06
C GLN A 116 10.00 6.47 2.52
N MET A 117 8.79 6.83 2.97
CA MET A 117 8.28 6.44 4.29
C MET A 117 8.07 4.93 4.40
N VAL A 118 7.58 4.26 3.35
CA VAL A 118 7.44 2.80 3.30
C VAL A 118 8.80 2.11 3.41
N ASP A 119 9.82 2.63 2.72
CA ASP A 119 11.19 2.13 2.83
C ASP A 119 11.74 2.29 4.25
N ALA A 120 11.49 3.44 4.89
CA ALA A 120 11.87 3.67 6.28
C ALA A 120 11.12 2.74 7.24
N MET A 121 9.80 2.58 7.05
CA MET A 121 8.94 1.69 7.81
C MET A 121 9.48 0.25 7.81
N ARG A 122 9.86 -0.26 6.63
CA ARG A 122 10.45 -1.61 6.50
C ARG A 122 11.79 -1.74 7.23
N ARG A 123 12.65 -0.72 7.19
CA ARG A 123 13.94 -0.73 7.91
C ARG A 123 13.77 -0.63 9.42
N ASN A 124 12.81 0.15 9.87
CA ASN A 124 12.60 0.47 11.28
C ASN A 124 11.64 -0.52 11.99
N ASN A 125 11.03 -1.45 11.24
CA ASN A 125 10.03 -2.40 11.74
C ASN A 125 8.81 -1.71 12.38
N THR A 126 8.37 -0.63 11.76
CA THR A 126 7.22 0.16 12.16
C THR A 126 6.03 -0.11 11.24
N THR A 127 4.95 0.62 11.40
CA THR A 127 3.76 0.54 10.54
C THR A 127 3.31 1.93 10.17
N LEU A 128 2.77 2.09 8.97
CA LEU A 128 2.20 3.35 8.52
C LEU A 128 0.68 3.27 8.58
N VAL A 129 0.06 4.36 9.03
CA VAL A 129 -1.38 4.56 9.04
C VAL A 129 -1.72 5.89 8.39
N ARG A 130 -2.94 6.01 7.86
CA ARG A 130 -3.47 7.27 7.34
C ARG A 130 -4.98 7.33 7.50
N GLU A 131 -5.54 8.53 7.53
CA GLU A 131 -6.98 8.70 7.38
C GLU A 131 -7.37 8.50 5.91
N PHE A 132 -8.53 7.90 5.66
CA PHE A 132 -9.10 7.75 4.33
C PHE A 132 -10.60 8.00 4.37
N VAL A 133 -11.08 8.86 3.49
CA VAL A 133 -12.51 9.12 3.29
C VAL A 133 -12.83 8.79 1.85
N GLU A 134 -13.77 7.88 1.62
CA GLU A 134 -14.34 7.64 0.30
C GLU A 134 -15.71 8.32 0.21
N PHE A 135 -15.93 9.11 -0.84
CA PHE A 135 -17.22 9.70 -1.12
C PHE A 135 -18.04 8.80 -2.03
N SER A 136 -19.36 8.96 -1.99
CA SER A 136 -20.29 8.23 -2.87
C SER A 136 -20.06 8.51 -4.37
N SER A 137 -19.34 9.57 -4.71
CA SER A 137 -18.90 9.88 -6.07
C SER A 137 -17.73 9.01 -6.56
N GLY A 138 -17.10 8.24 -5.67
CA GLY A 138 -15.85 7.50 -5.93
C GLY A 138 -14.58 8.33 -5.69
N ALA A 139 -14.70 9.64 -5.46
CA ALA A 139 -13.56 10.46 -5.06
C ALA A 139 -13.13 10.07 -3.64
N ALA A 140 -11.84 10.14 -3.33
CA ALA A 140 -11.34 9.90 -2.00
C ALA A 140 -10.42 11.01 -1.49
N ILE A 141 -10.43 11.23 -0.18
CA ILE A 141 -9.46 12.06 0.52
C ILE A 141 -8.53 11.15 1.31
N ARG A 142 -7.23 11.37 1.15
CA ARG A 142 -6.16 10.71 1.89
C ARG A 142 -5.57 11.71 2.86
N GLY A 143 -5.57 11.38 4.15
CA GLY A 143 -4.87 12.15 5.16
C GLY A 143 -3.35 11.96 5.10
N ASP A 144 -2.66 12.70 5.97
CA ASP A 144 -1.22 12.53 6.15
C ASP A 144 -0.88 11.14 6.66
N VAL A 145 0.25 10.63 6.18
CA VAL A 145 0.80 9.35 6.61
C VAL A 145 1.48 9.52 7.97
N THR A 146 1.06 8.71 8.94
CA THR A 146 1.62 8.67 10.30
C THR A 146 2.34 7.35 10.54
N GLU A 147 3.52 7.41 11.15
CA GLU A 147 4.28 6.22 11.57
C GLU A 147 3.89 5.78 12.99
N LEU A 148 3.64 4.48 13.16
CA LEU A 148 3.43 3.82 14.44
C LEU A 148 4.66 2.98 14.79
N HIS A 149 5.19 3.16 15.99
CA HIS A 149 6.46 2.57 16.46
C HIS A 149 6.50 1.03 16.55
N ARG A 150 5.43 0.31 16.21
CA ARG A 150 5.38 -1.15 16.21
C ARG A 150 4.45 -1.66 15.12
N ILE A 151 4.77 -2.83 14.56
CA ILE A 151 3.87 -3.53 13.64
C ILE A 151 2.59 -3.98 14.35
N ALA A 152 1.46 -3.36 13.99
CA ALA A 152 0.14 -3.65 14.54
C ALA A 152 -0.52 -4.80 13.79
N ILE A 153 -0.14 -6.03 14.12
CA ILE A 153 -0.64 -7.24 13.43
C ILE A 153 -1.91 -7.75 14.08
N MET A 154 -1.92 -7.80 15.42
CA MET A 154 -3.04 -8.27 16.20
C MET A 154 -4.20 -7.28 16.12
N ARG A 155 -5.43 -7.79 16.09
CA ARG A 155 -6.62 -6.95 16.10
C ARG A 155 -6.66 -6.01 17.30
N GLU A 156 -6.39 -6.51 18.50
CA GLU A 156 -6.42 -5.71 19.74
C GLU A 156 -5.38 -4.58 19.70
N ASP A 157 -4.19 -4.85 19.13
CA ASP A 157 -3.18 -3.82 18.90
C ASP A 157 -3.71 -2.77 17.91
N ARG A 158 -4.39 -3.16 16.83
CA ARG A 158 -4.97 -2.23 15.85
C ARG A 158 -6.09 -1.37 16.47
N GLU A 159 -6.93 -1.96 17.32
CA GLU A 159 -8.02 -1.26 18.03
C GLU A 159 -7.46 -0.20 18.97
N LEU A 160 -6.49 -0.57 19.82
CA LEU A 160 -5.80 0.38 20.71
C LEU A 160 -5.11 1.51 19.92
N ARG A 161 -4.53 1.21 18.75
CA ARG A 161 -3.91 2.24 17.91
C ARG A 161 -4.94 3.19 17.31
N ALA A 162 -6.10 2.70 16.89
CA ALA A 162 -7.18 3.54 16.40
C ALA A 162 -7.63 4.56 17.48
N GLU A 163 -7.80 4.10 18.73
CA GLU A 163 -8.15 4.96 19.87
C GLU A 163 -7.09 6.04 20.11
N ILE A 164 -5.80 5.64 20.18
CA ILE A 164 -4.69 6.59 20.39
C ILE A 164 -4.63 7.64 19.26
N LEU A 165 -4.87 7.22 18.02
CA LEU A 165 -4.87 8.13 16.87
C LEU A 165 -6.02 9.14 16.95
N ASP A 166 -7.20 8.71 17.38
CA ASP A 166 -8.39 9.55 17.54
C ASP A 166 -8.26 10.56 18.69
N GLU A 167 -7.59 10.18 19.79
CA GLU A 167 -7.38 11.06 20.95
C GLU A 167 -6.28 12.11 20.75
N SER A 168 -5.30 11.83 19.89
CA SER A 168 -4.11 12.68 19.71
C SER A 168 -4.40 13.89 18.80
N PRO A 169 -4.22 15.15 19.26
CA PRO A 169 -4.56 16.34 18.47
C PRO A 169 -3.82 16.46 17.14
N SER A 170 -2.61 15.91 17.03
CA SER A 170 -1.78 15.97 15.83
C SER A 170 -2.12 14.89 14.80
N THR A 171 -2.90 13.88 15.19
CA THR A 171 -3.24 12.73 14.34
C THR A 171 -4.72 12.45 14.29
N ARG A 172 -5.56 13.16 15.06
CA ARG A 172 -7.00 12.95 15.03
C ARG A 172 -7.53 13.16 13.62
N ARG A 173 -8.55 12.39 13.27
CA ARG A 173 -9.24 12.47 11.97
C ARG A 173 -9.65 13.91 11.67
N ALA A 174 -9.16 14.45 10.57
CA ALA A 174 -9.50 15.79 10.11
C ALA A 174 -10.86 15.80 9.42
N SER A 175 -11.21 14.70 8.75
CA SER A 175 -12.38 14.59 7.88
C SER A 175 -13.41 13.56 8.35
N GLY A 176 -13.16 12.90 9.49
CA GLY A 176 -14.04 11.88 10.05
C GLY A 176 -14.01 10.56 9.29
N GLY A 177 -12.92 10.29 8.56
CA GLY A 177 -12.78 9.08 7.74
C GLY A 177 -12.47 7.81 8.51
N ASP A 178 -12.12 6.77 7.79
CA ASP A 178 -11.65 5.52 8.36
C ASP A 178 -10.12 5.52 8.45
N TRP A 179 -9.59 4.90 9.50
CA TRP A 179 -8.16 4.61 9.55
C TRP A 179 -7.80 3.51 8.57
N GLN A 180 -6.78 3.74 7.75
CA GLN A 180 -6.11 2.73 6.95
C GLN A 180 -4.73 2.42 7.51
N ILE A 181 -4.31 1.16 7.35
CA ILE A 181 -2.98 0.65 7.63
C ILE A 181 -2.31 0.24 6.33
N TYR A 182 -1.04 0.60 6.16
CA TYR A 182 -0.26 0.11 5.02
C TYR A 182 0.17 -1.32 5.31
N ASN A 183 -0.32 -2.25 4.50
CA ASN A 183 -0.16 -3.66 4.78
C ASN A 183 1.17 -4.24 4.28
N GLY A 184 2.08 -3.39 3.80
CA GLY A 184 3.32 -3.77 3.12
C GLY A 184 3.24 -3.67 1.59
N ARG A 185 2.04 -3.71 1.01
CA ARG A 185 1.81 -3.60 -0.43
C ARG A 185 0.81 -2.52 -0.81
N GLU A 186 -0.26 -2.40 -0.04
CA GLU A 186 -1.38 -1.51 -0.31
C GLU A 186 -1.98 -1.02 1.01
N TRP A 187 -2.82 0.00 0.91
CA TRP A 187 -3.58 0.49 2.06
C TRP A 187 -4.84 -0.34 2.27
N LYS A 188 -5.05 -0.79 3.50
CA LYS A 188 -6.25 -1.54 3.91
C LYS A 188 -6.91 -0.87 5.10
N PRO A 189 -8.21 -1.08 5.36
CA PRO A 189 -8.83 -0.65 6.61
C PRO A 189 -8.02 -1.16 7.81
N LEU A 190 -7.72 -0.28 8.76
CA LEU A 190 -7.01 -0.62 10.00
C LEU A 190 -7.82 -1.66 10.78
N LEU A 191 -9.14 -1.51 10.81
CA LEU A 191 -10.08 -2.42 11.42
C LEU A 191 -11.03 -2.96 10.35
N VAL A 192 -11.01 -4.28 10.15
CA VAL A 192 -12.01 -4.97 9.32
C VAL A 192 -13.12 -5.49 10.24
N PRO A 193 -14.41 -5.33 9.89
CA PRO A 193 -15.51 -5.87 10.68
C PRO A 193 -15.35 -7.37 10.93
N HIS A 194 -15.67 -7.82 12.15
CA HIS A 194 -15.72 -9.25 12.44
C HIS A 194 -17.01 -9.81 11.84
N THR A 195 -16.89 -10.65 10.81
CA THR A 195 -18.05 -11.20 10.09
C THR A 195 -18.38 -12.64 10.49
N LEU A 196 -17.52 -13.30 11.27
CA LEU A 196 -17.70 -14.69 11.65
C LEU A 196 -18.58 -14.82 12.90
N THR A 197 -19.50 -15.78 12.83
CA THR A 197 -20.32 -16.22 13.97
C THR A 197 -19.53 -17.13 14.91
N GLN A 198 -19.99 -17.27 16.16
CA GLN A 198 -19.36 -18.15 17.15
C GLN A 198 -19.33 -19.62 16.69
N ASP A 199 -20.38 -20.07 15.98
CA ASP A 199 -20.43 -21.43 15.43
C ASP A 199 -19.39 -21.63 14.32
N GLU A 200 -19.15 -20.62 13.48
CA GLU A 200 -18.10 -20.67 12.45
C GLU A 200 -16.70 -20.67 13.07
N ILE A 201 -16.48 -19.89 14.12
CA ILE A 201 -15.22 -19.89 14.87
C ILE A 201 -14.99 -21.27 15.50
N ALA A 202 -15.98 -21.82 16.20
CA ALA A 202 -15.90 -23.13 16.82
C ALA A 202 -15.66 -24.25 15.78
N GLY A 203 -16.35 -24.20 14.64
CA GLY A 203 -16.16 -25.14 13.53
C GLY A 203 -14.76 -25.05 12.92
N LYS A 204 -14.21 -23.83 12.78
CA LYS A 204 -12.85 -23.62 12.28
C LYS A 204 -11.81 -24.14 13.27
N LEU A 205 -11.94 -23.82 14.55
CA LEU A 205 -11.06 -24.33 15.62
C LEU A 205 -11.11 -25.85 15.71
N GLY A 206 -12.29 -26.46 15.58
CA GLY A 206 -12.45 -27.92 15.53
C GLY A 206 -11.73 -28.55 14.33
N THR A 207 -11.76 -27.89 13.16
CA THR A 207 -11.03 -28.34 11.97
C THR A 207 -9.51 -28.26 12.17
N ILE A 208 -9.02 -27.16 12.75
CA ILE A 208 -7.60 -26.95 13.08
C ILE A 208 -7.14 -28.03 14.08
N GLY A 209 -7.90 -28.24 15.16
CA GLY A 209 -7.60 -29.25 16.16
C GLY A 209 -7.59 -30.68 15.60
N ALA A 210 -8.48 -31.01 14.66
CA ALA A 210 -8.50 -32.34 14.03
C ALA A 210 -7.31 -32.59 13.09
N ALA A 211 -6.82 -31.55 12.40
CA ALA A 211 -5.64 -31.64 11.53
C ALA A 211 -4.35 -31.91 12.34
N PHE A 212 -4.25 -31.36 13.56
CA PHE A 212 -3.09 -31.54 14.44
C PHE A 212 -2.75 -33.02 14.72
N TRP A 213 -3.77 -33.88 14.80
CA TRP A 213 -3.59 -35.30 15.13
C TRP A 213 -3.33 -36.20 13.91
N LYS A 214 -3.42 -35.66 12.69
CA LYS A 214 -3.16 -36.40 11.45
C LYS A 214 -1.82 -35.97 10.84
N GLN A 215 -0.71 -36.36 11.47
CA GLN A 215 0.60 -36.30 10.83
C GLN A 215 0.70 -37.41 9.77
N GLU A 216 0.34 -37.14 8.52
CA GLU A 216 0.75 -37.96 7.38
C GLU A 216 1.66 -37.16 6.43
N ALA A 217 2.92 -37.61 6.39
CA ALA A 217 3.95 -37.45 5.36
C ALA A 217 4.05 -36.11 4.61
N THR A 218 5.05 -35.32 4.99
CA THR A 218 5.62 -34.25 4.17
C THR A 218 6.49 -34.82 3.04
N VAL A 219 6.22 -34.45 1.79
CA VAL A 219 7.14 -34.62 0.64
C VAL A 219 7.00 -33.39 -0.27
N ASP A 220 8.11 -32.71 -0.57
CA ASP A 220 8.20 -31.39 -1.25
C ASP A 220 7.54 -30.18 -0.53
N GLY A 221 7.18 -30.38 0.74
CA GLY A 221 7.32 -29.37 1.81
C GLY A 221 6.26 -28.28 1.96
N LEU A 222 5.18 -28.29 1.17
CA LEU A 222 4.16 -27.23 1.21
C LEU A 222 2.75 -27.79 1.44
N HIS A 223 2.32 -27.85 2.69
CA HIS A 223 0.90 -27.73 2.99
C HIS A 223 0.50 -26.27 2.80
N VAL A 224 0.18 -25.91 1.56
CA VAL A 224 -0.50 -24.65 1.26
C VAL A 224 -1.94 -24.83 1.71
N ASN A 225 -2.24 -24.42 2.95
CA ASN A 225 -3.53 -23.93 3.46
C ASN A 225 -3.69 -24.29 4.94
N GLY A 226 -3.43 -23.32 5.81
CA GLY A 226 -4.10 -23.27 7.11
C GLY A 226 -3.24 -23.51 8.33
N VAL A 227 -3.01 -22.42 9.06
CA VAL A 227 -3.11 -22.27 10.54
C VAL A 227 -2.60 -23.39 11.44
N HIS A 228 -1.63 -23.03 12.28
CA HIS A 228 -1.35 -23.72 13.54
C HIS A 228 -1.77 -22.88 14.74
N GLN A 229 -2.42 -23.52 15.70
CA GLN A 229 -2.59 -22.99 17.05
C GLN A 229 -1.32 -23.29 17.86
N HIS A 230 -0.72 -22.29 18.48
CA HIS A 230 0.39 -22.50 19.41
C HIS A 230 -0.02 -22.11 20.82
N ASP A 231 -0.28 -23.09 21.68
CA ASP A 231 -0.86 -22.89 23.02
C ASP A 231 0.04 -22.15 24.03
N ARG A 232 1.27 -21.77 23.67
CA ARG A 232 2.32 -21.43 24.66
C ARG A 232 3.36 -20.37 24.27
N HIS A 233 3.38 -19.85 23.04
CA HIS A 233 4.49 -18.97 22.62
C HIS A 233 4.05 -17.70 21.89
N PRO A 234 4.80 -16.58 22.05
CA PRO A 234 4.54 -15.32 21.37
C PRO A 234 4.99 -15.33 19.90
N TYR A 235 5.11 -16.50 19.29
CA TYR A 235 5.63 -16.70 17.94
C TYR A 235 4.62 -17.52 17.13
N TYR A 236 4.44 -17.18 15.86
CA TYR A 236 3.52 -17.89 14.96
C TYR A 236 4.29 -19.00 14.25
N VAL A 237 3.65 -20.10 13.90
CA VAL A 237 4.29 -21.18 13.12
C VAL A 237 3.49 -21.38 11.83
N LEU A 238 4.17 -21.63 10.71
CA LEU A 238 3.49 -21.97 9.46
C LEU A 238 2.99 -23.41 9.50
N ALA A 239 1.82 -23.66 8.89
CA ALA A 239 1.15 -24.97 8.79
C ALA A 239 2.05 -26.17 8.47
N SER A 240 3.18 -25.94 7.80
CA SER A 240 4.07 -26.97 7.29
C SER A 240 5.44 -27.01 7.95
N ASP A 241 5.67 -26.31 9.06
CA ASP A 241 7.02 -26.18 9.62
C ASP A 241 7.09 -26.23 11.14
N GLU A 242 8.28 -26.56 11.66
CA GLU A 242 8.58 -26.54 13.10
C GLU A 242 9.12 -25.17 13.58
N LEU A 243 9.48 -24.27 12.66
CA LEU A 243 10.12 -22.99 13.00
C LEU A 243 9.16 -21.80 13.00
N PRO A 244 9.34 -20.87 13.96
CA PRO A 244 8.49 -19.70 14.08
C PRO A 244 8.69 -18.67 12.97
N VAL A 245 7.60 -18.05 12.57
CA VAL A 245 7.50 -16.81 11.81
C VAL A 245 7.88 -15.62 12.69
N ASN A 246 8.85 -14.85 12.22
CA ASN A 246 9.18 -13.54 12.78
C ASN A 246 8.27 -12.47 12.18
N HIS A 247 7.15 -12.25 12.83
CA HIS A 247 6.19 -11.21 12.48
C HIS A 247 6.56 -9.83 13.05
N ARG A 248 7.57 -9.73 13.91
CA ARG A 248 7.98 -8.45 14.51
C ARG A 248 8.87 -7.62 13.60
N ALA A 249 9.26 -8.17 12.46
CA ALA A 249 10.10 -7.50 11.48
C ALA A 249 9.58 -7.73 10.07
N TRP A 250 9.63 -6.68 9.26
CA TRP A 250 9.35 -6.78 7.84
C TRP A 250 10.46 -7.55 7.12
N CYS A 251 10.12 -8.25 6.05
CA CYS A 251 11.12 -8.79 5.15
C CYS A 251 11.82 -7.65 4.43
N THR A 252 13.15 -7.62 4.55
CA THR A 252 14.06 -6.72 3.82
C THR A 252 14.78 -7.44 2.69
N CYS A 253 14.43 -8.70 2.49
CA CYS A 253 14.95 -9.57 1.47
C CYS A 253 14.67 -9.00 0.07
N ARG A 254 15.69 -8.87 -0.77
CA ARG A 254 15.55 -8.55 -2.20
C ARG A 254 15.26 -9.78 -3.04
N ILE A 255 14.51 -10.73 -2.48
CA ILE A 255 14.14 -11.95 -3.21
C ILE A 255 13.24 -11.53 -4.37
N ASP A 256 13.33 -12.25 -5.49
CA ASP A 256 12.49 -12.07 -6.68
C ASP A 256 11.03 -11.81 -6.28
N PRO A 257 10.35 -10.77 -6.81
CA PRO A 257 8.93 -10.52 -6.58
C PRO A 257 8.01 -11.73 -6.84
N ARG A 258 8.48 -12.72 -7.61
CA ARG A 258 7.80 -13.98 -7.93
C ARG A 258 8.07 -15.10 -6.93
N ALA A 259 8.89 -14.88 -5.89
CA ALA A 259 9.13 -15.90 -4.90
C ALA A 259 7.83 -16.30 -4.21
N PRO A 260 7.65 -17.59 -3.92
CA PRO A 260 6.43 -18.07 -3.29
C PRO A 260 6.25 -17.37 -1.94
N LEU A 261 5.02 -16.93 -1.69
CA LEU A 261 4.59 -16.40 -0.41
C LEU A 261 3.70 -17.43 0.28
N THR A 262 3.87 -17.58 1.58
CA THR A 262 3.03 -18.46 2.39
C THR A 262 2.17 -17.62 3.32
N ARG A 263 0.86 -17.90 3.32
CA ARG A 263 -0.10 -17.29 4.22
C ARG A 263 0.02 -17.90 5.62
N PHE A 264 -0.05 -17.06 6.65
CA PHE A 264 -0.24 -17.48 8.03
C PHE A 264 -1.56 -16.89 8.55
N GLU A 265 -2.20 -17.60 9.47
CA GLU A 265 -3.33 -17.07 10.24
C GLU A 265 -3.21 -17.55 11.68
N TYR A 266 -3.75 -16.78 12.61
CA TYR A 266 -3.76 -17.04 14.03
C TYR A 266 -5.19 -16.95 14.56
N TRP A 267 -5.69 -18.09 15.04
CA TRP A 267 -7.06 -18.27 15.51
C TRP A 267 -7.08 -18.56 17.01
N CYS A 268 -8.07 -18.00 17.70
CA CYS A 268 -8.42 -18.35 19.07
C CYS A 268 -9.95 -18.39 19.22
N GLU A 269 -10.44 -18.58 20.43
CA GLU A 269 -11.88 -18.58 20.74
C GLU A 269 -12.58 -17.26 20.38
N LEU A 270 -11.83 -16.16 20.25
CA LEU A 270 -12.33 -14.86 19.80
C LEU A 270 -12.36 -14.72 18.27
N GLY A 271 -11.95 -15.77 17.53
CA GLY A 271 -11.89 -15.80 16.07
C GLY A 271 -10.49 -15.60 15.50
N LEU A 272 -10.43 -15.13 14.24
CA LEU A 272 -9.18 -14.77 13.58
C LEU A 272 -8.66 -13.43 14.12
N ILE A 273 -7.49 -13.47 14.78
CA ILE A 273 -6.91 -12.28 15.43
C ILE A 273 -5.62 -11.77 14.76
N ALA A 274 -4.99 -12.55 13.88
CA ALA A 274 -3.92 -12.08 13.01
C ALA A 274 -3.77 -12.94 11.74
N SER A 275 -3.41 -12.31 10.62
CA SER A 275 -3.07 -13.00 9.36
C SER A 275 -2.14 -12.16 8.48
N GLY A 276 -1.50 -12.82 7.52
CA GLY A 276 -0.63 -12.17 6.54
C GLY A 276 0.18 -13.15 5.71
N GLN A 277 1.21 -12.65 5.04
CA GLN A 277 2.09 -13.43 4.18
C GLN A 277 3.55 -13.30 4.61
N VAL A 278 4.32 -14.37 4.42
CA VAL A 278 5.78 -14.42 4.65
C VAL A 278 6.49 -15.17 3.53
N HIS A 279 7.82 -15.04 3.45
CA HIS A 279 8.59 -15.99 2.66
C HIS A 279 8.72 -17.34 3.38
N PRO A 280 8.54 -18.48 2.66
CA PRO A 280 8.63 -19.82 3.22
C PRO A 280 10.06 -20.27 3.53
N LEU A 281 11.08 -19.56 3.01
CA LEU A 281 12.48 -19.90 3.25
C LEU A 281 12.83 -19.70 4.72
N GLU A 282 13.43 -20.72 5.34
CA GLU A 282 13.87 -20.73 6.75
C GLU A 282 14.59 -19.43 7.16
N ARG A 283 15.56 -18.99 6.34
CA ARG A 283 16.34 -17.75 6.57
C ARG A 283 15.54 -16.45 6.49
N CYS A 284 14.29 -16.50 6.04
CA CYS A 284 13.54 -15.36 5.53
C CYS A 284 12.10 -15.26 6.02
N ARG A 285 11.68 -16.11 6.98
CA ARG A 285 10.32 -16.19 7.60
C ARG A 285 9.89 -14.91 8.32
N ARG A 286 9.91 -13.79 7.61
CA ARG A 286 9.63 -12.43 8.05
C ARG A 286 8.40 -11.94 7.34
N LEU A 287 7.70 -11.01 7.99
CA LEU A 287 6.45 -10.44 7.50
C LEU A 287 6.63 -9.76 6.13
N VAL A 288 5.89 -10.18 5.12
CA VAL A 288 5.87 -9.56 3.79
C VAL A 288 4.66 -8.65 3.67
N THR A 289 3.48 -9.16 4.04
CA THR A 289 2.24 -8.39 4.15
C THR A 289 1.44 -8.80 5.39
N ILE A 290 0.59 -7.91 5.88
CA ILE A 290 -0.53 -8.24 6.78
C ILE A 290 -1.83 -8.29 5.99
N ASP A 291 -2.77 -9.13 6.43
CA ASP A 291 -4.11 -9.20 5.88
C ASP A 291 -5.12 -8.44 6.78
#